data_AF-A0A0M8N777-F1
#
_entry.id   AF-A0A0M8N777-F1
#
_cell.length_a   1.000
_cell.length_b   1.000
_cell.length_c   1.000
_cell.angle_alpha   90.00
_cell.angle_beta   90.00
_cell.angle_gamma   90.00
#
_symmetry.space_group_name_H-M   'P 1'
#
loop_
_entity.id
_entity.type
_entity.pdbx_description
1 polymer ?
#
loop_
_entity_poly.entity_id
_entity_poly.type
_entity_poly.pdbx_seq_one_letter_code
_entity_poly.pdbx_strand_id
1 'polypeptide(L)'
;MSTSRCVIAAGHLQPARRLTHPSNGRHSLGRIGSRIWNCVRTLSPKHADKYKIARSAVSKAQVSNPRSPYNVTIRTSQLDDFDRAEIFSNETEHRRLMISVFSPLVDDEHEPVSSPPCRSPYMPREVAVALTTLYSASPPPSNFTIEFSRLFLQACSVDVTYGSPPDDELSESQRSTAAEEFPLVIFGPGLGFSRLTYNLLCQFLASYGFIVVSVDHPHDAAVVQFSDGSFAFFSSEVQDSDAHLERNLLIRTADVSFVLDQLGTNDTLARLVYPRGVKPCSVESAGIWGHSFGGATAVTALLRDARFKGGMNIDGTVFGPAPRGGIDGALVLWQSELADDGTPRTEFDSTWVELWSHLRGYKKHLQMKGGQHRGLTDLKLLADLLGTRSPSFGTIDGLLELQTLAICARDFFGFVLEGKEPGLLSGPSKDYPHVEFLQ
;
A
#
# COMPACT_ATOMS: atom_id res chain seq x y z
N MET A 1 -15.82 43.07 -2.10
CA MET A 1 -14.79 43.44 -3.09
C MET A 1 -13.44 43.51 -2.40
N SER A 2 -12.58 42.52 -2.63
CA SER A 2 -11.12 42.59 -2.57
C SER A 2 -10.60 41.22 -3.01
N THR A 3 -10.19 41.12 -4.27
CA THR A 3 -9.61 39.94 -4.88
C THR A 3 -8.09 40.05 -4.80
N SER A 4 -7.44 39.24 -3.96
CA SER A 4 -5.98 39.09 -4.02
C SER A 4 -5.65 38.05 -5.09
N ARG A 5 -5.29 38.54 -6.27
CA ARG A 5 -4.73 37.75 -7.39
C ARG A 5 -3.28 37.43 -7.08
N CYS A 6 -2.90 36.15 -7.11
CA CYS A 6 -1.50 35.75 -7.14
C CYS A 6 -0.98 35.90 -8.58
N VAL A 7 -0.16 36.92 -8.82
CA VAL A 7 0.52 37.19 -10.11
C VAL A 7 1.91 36.57 -10.05
N ILE A 8 2.24 35.69 -10.99
CA ILE A 8 3.58 35.10 -11.17
C ILE A 8 4.37 36.03 -12.11
N ALA A 9 5.42 36.67 -11.59
CA ALA A 9 6.38 37.39 -12.42
C ALA A 9 7.52 36.45 -12.85
N ALA A 10 7.72 36.32 -14.17
CA ALA A 10 8.86 35.66 -14.78
C ALA A 10 10.09 36.57 -14.71
N GLY A 11 11.22 36.04 -14.23
CA GLY A 11 12.51 36.74 -14.19
C GLY A 11 13.59 35.94 -14.91
N HIS A 12 14.09 36.48 -16.02
CA HIS A 12 15.26 36.04 -16.77
C HIS A 12 16.55 36.09 -15.93
N LEU A 13 17.44 35.11 -16.09
CA LEU A 13 18.88 35.26 -15.83
C LEU A 13 19.71 34.54 -16.91
N GLN A 14 20.68 35.28 -17.47
CA GLN A 14 21.68 34.88 -18.47
C GLN A 14 22.84 34.07 -17.88
N PRO A 15 23.72 33.43 -18.70
CA PRO A 15 24.57 32.32 -18.27
C PRO A 15 25.93 32.78 -17.71
N ALA A 16 26.42 32.08 -16.68
CA ALA A 16 27.80 32.18 -16.22
C ALA A 16 28.52 30.81 -16.20
N ARG A 17 29.83 30.89 -16.45
CA ARG A 17 30.76 29.89 -17.01
C ARG A 17 31.07 28.66 -16.13
N ARG A 18 31.53 27.62 -16.84
CA ARG A 18 32.19 26.39 -16.39
C ARG A 18 33.28 26.62 -15.35
N LEU A 19 33.27 25.79 -14.29
CA LEU A 19 34.45 25.23 -13.63
C LEU A 19 34.12 23.78 -13.19
N THR A 20 35.15 22.95 -13.20
CA THR A 20 35.19 21.48 -13.28
C THR A 20 35.06 20.76 -11.91
N HIS A 21 34.51 19.52 -11.96
CA HIS A 21 34.33 18.39 -11.00
C HIS A 21 35.29 18.18 -9.78
N PRO A 22 35.04 17.26 -8.80
CA PRO A 22 34.05 16.15 -8.77
C PRO A 22 33.21 15.94 -7.47
N SER A 23 32.27 14.98 -7.57
CA SER A 23 31.67 14.12 -6.52
C SER A 23 30.87 14.74 -5.35
N ASN A 24 29.53 14.63 -5.45
CA ASN A 24 28.65 14.06 -4.42
C ASN A 24 27.22 14.01 -4.99
N GLY A 25 26.76 12.80 -5.31
CA GLY A 25 25.38 12.55 -5.74
C GLY A 25 24.42 12.82 -4.60
N ARG A 26 23.85 14.02 -4.56
CA ARG A 26 22.69 14.34 -3.72
C ARG A 26 21.44 13.83 -4.46
N HIS A 27 20.79 12.81 -3.91
CA HIS A 27 19.44 12.44 -4.32
C HIS A 27 18.49 13.63 -4.07
N SER A 28 17.83 14.10 -5.13
CA SER A 28 17.04 15.34 -5.16
C SER A 28 15.56 15.15 -4.83
N LEU A 29 15.20 14.15 -4.02
CA LEU A 29 13.81 13.86 -3.66
C LEU A 29 13.18 14.89 -2.70
N GLY A 30 13.98 15.72 -2.01
CA GLY A 30 13.47 16.59 -0.94
C GLY A 30 12.85 17.94 -1.35
N ARG A 31 12.98 18.41 -2.60
CA ARG A 31 12.58 19.81 -2.94
C ARG A 31 11.23 19.99 -3.62
N ILE A 32 10.63 18.93 -4.17
CA ILE A 32 9.34 19.03 -4.88
C ILE A 32 8.16 18.88 -3.91
N GLY A 33 8.31 18.08 -2.85
CA GLY A 33 7.28 17.90 -1.82
C GLY A 33 6.91 19.21 -1.10
N SER A 34 7.91 19.95 -0.61
CA SER A 34 7.68 21.13 0.26
C SER A 34 6.79 22.24 -0.34
N ARG A 35 6.76 22.39 -1.68
CA ARG A 35 6.04 23.50 -2.33
C ARG A 35 4.57 23.21 -2.59
N ILE A 36 4.18 21.94 -2.68
CA ILE A 36 2.78 21.50 -2.83
C ILE A 36 2.07 21.55 -1.47
N TRP A 37 2.79 21.18 -0.41
CA TRP A 37 2.24 21.07 0.95
C TRP A 37 1.95 22.41 1.63
N ASN A 38 2.64 23.50 1.25
CA ASN A 38 2.32 24.83 1.79
C ASN A 38 0.94 25.35 1.39
N CYS A 39 0.29 24.82 0.35
CA CYS A 39 -1.11 25.12 0.03
C CYS A 39 -2.11 24.43 0.99
N VAL A 40 -1.77 23.26 1.53
CA VAL A 40 -2.69 22.41 2.31
C VAL A 40 -2.97 22.98 3.70
N ARG A 41 -2.04 23.77 4.28
CA ARG A 41 -2.22 24.45 5.59
C ARG A 41 -3.40 25.43 5.66
N THR A 42 -4.04 25.76 4.54
CA THR A 42 -5.12 26.78 4.50
C THR A 42 -6.52 26.24 4.21
N LEU A 43 -6.69 24.92 4.06
CA LEU A 43 -7.97 24.33 3.67
C LEU A 43 -8.83 23.96 4.88
N SER A 44 -9.65 24.92 5.31
CA SER A 44 -10.87 24.65 6.08
C SER A 44 -11.91 23.97 5.16
N PRO A 45 -12.75 23.01 5.64
CA PRO A 45 -13.68 22.22 4.82
C PRO A 45 -14.79 22.97 4.05
N LYS A 46 -14.76 24.31 3.95
CA LYS A 46 -15.87 25.14 3.47
C LYS A 46 -15.94 25.37 1.95
N HIS A 47 -15.18 24.67 1.11
CA HIS A 47 -15.11 24.97 -0.34
C HIS A 47 -15.39 23.80 -1.29
N ALA A 48 -16.14 22.78 -0.86
CA ALA A 48 -16.45 21.60 -1.67
C ALA A 48 -17.33 21.83 -2.94
N ASP A 49 -17.86 23.04 -3.17
CA ASP A 49 -18.91 23.26 -4.18
C ASP A 49 -18.44 23.77 -5.56
N LYS A 50 -17.14 23.73 -5.89
CA LYS A 50 -16.62 24.32 -7.14
C LYS A 50 -15.99 23.34 -8.14
N TYR A 51 -16.58 22.18 -8.37
CA TYR A 51 -16.19 21.35 -9.53
C TYR A 51 -17.42 20.75 -10.24
N LYS A 52 -17.91 21.45 -11.28
CA LYS A 52 -18.85 20.92 -12.27
C LYS A 52 -18.08 20.62 -13.55
N ILE A 53 -17.61 19.39 -13.78
CA ILE A 53 -17.16 18.93 -15.10
C ILE A 53 -17.59 17.47 -15.37
N ALA A 54 -18.12 17.28 -16.58
CA ALA A 54 -18.38 16.07 -17.36
C ALA A 54 -19.06 14.85 -16.70
N ARG A 55 -20.36 14.72 -16.97
CA ARG A 55 -21.10 13.45 -16.91
C ARG A 55 -20.81 12.63 -18.16
N SER A 56 -19.97 11.61 -18.08
CA SER A 56 -20.15 10.27 -18.68
C SER A 56 -18.91 9.40 -18.41
N ALA A 57 -19.12 8.09 -18.28
CA ALA A 57 -18.11 7.00 -18.21
C ALA A 57 -17.56 6.49 -16.86
N VAL A 58 -17.97 6.98 -15.67
CA VAL A 58 -17.43 6.44 -14.40
C VAL A 58 -18.30 5.34 -13.75
N SER A 59 -19.46 4.98 -14.31
CA SER A 59 -20.40 4.07 -13.63
C SER A 59 -20.09 2.57 -13.75
N LYS A 60 -18.96 2.13 -14.31
CA LYS A 60 -18.76 0.70 -14.68
C LYS A 60 -17.32 0.14 -14.62
N ALA A 61 -16.35 0.84 -14.06
CA ALA A 61 -15.01 0.24 -13.91
C ALA A 61 -15.03 -0.81 -12.80
N GLN A 62 -15.27 -2.07 -13.19
CA GLN A 62 -15.17 -3.25 -12.35
C GLN A 62 -13.80 -3.87 -12.61
N VAL A 63 -12.97 -3.95 -11.58
CA VAL A 63 -11.63 -4.56 -11.66
C VAL A 63 -11.66 -5.84 -10.84
N SER A 64 -11.89 -6.98 -11.50
CA SER A 64 -11.69 -8.32 -10.93
C SER A 64 -10.37 -8.91 -11.41
N ASN A 65 -9.82 -9.83 -10.62
CA ASN A 65 -8.84 -10.80 -11.13
C ASN A 65 -9.59 -12.05 -11.64
N PRO A 66 -9.81 -12.23 -12.95
CA PRO A 66 -10.62 -13.33 -13.48
C PRO A 66 -10.00 -14.72 -13.30
N ARG A 67 -8.74 -14.80 -12.81
CA ARG A 67 -7.98 -16.05 -12.65
C ARG A 67 -7.80 -16.47 -11.19
N SER A 68 -8.47 -15.82 -10.24
CA SER A 68 -8.32 -16.13 -8.82
C SER A 68 -9.46 -17.00 -8.26
N PRO A 69 -9.16 -17.93 -7.34
CA PRO A 69 -10.14 -18.90 -6.83
C PRO A 69 -11.21 -18.30 -5.91
N TYR A 70 -10.92 -17.20 -5.20
CA TYR A 70 -11.83 -16.65 -4.21
C TYR A 70 -12.38 -15.28 -4.59
N ASN A 71 -13.64 -15.03 -4.24
CA ASN A 71 -14.14 -13.67 -4.03
C ASN A 71 -13.50 -13.08 -2.76
N VAL A 72 -13.58 -11.75 -2.58
CA VAL A 72 -12.88 -11.06 -1.49
C VAL A 72 -13.85 -10.24 -0.65
N THR A 73 -13.67 -10.31 0.67
CA THR A 73 -14.28 -9.40 1.63
C THR A 73 -13.31 -8.27 1.96
N ILE A 74 -13.84 -7.09 2.26
CA ILE A 74 -13.06 -5.98 2.82
C ILE A 74 -13.67 -5.54 4.14
N ARG A 75 -12.81 -5.28 5.12
CA ARG A 75 -13.18 -4.67 6.39
C ARG A 75 -12.21 -3.56 6.76
N THR A 76 -12.71 -2.49 7.35
CA THR A 76 -11.88 -1.40 7.89
C THR A 76 -12.04 -1.34 9.41
N SER A 77 -10.93 -1.20 10.11
CA SER A 77 -10.89 -1.12 11.57
C SER A 77 -9.88 -0.07 12.03
N GLN A 78 -10.17 0.57 13.16
CA GLN A 78 -9.19 1.36 13.92
C GLN A 78 -8.57 0.47 14.99
N LEU A 79 -7.27 0.62 15.21
CA LEU A 79 -6.55 0.04 16.34
C LEU A 79 -5.94 1.18 17.17
N ASP A 80 -6.14 1.12 18.48
CA ASP A 80 -5.68 2.12 19.43
C ASP A 80 -4.53 1.53 20.27
N ASP A 81 -3.32 2.06 20.08
CA ASP A 81 -2.12 1.66 20.80
C ASP A 81 -1.91 2.61 21.98
N PHE A 82 -2.51 2.25 23.13
CA PHE A 82 -2.44 3.04 24.36
C PHE A 82 -1.06 3.07 25.02
N ASP A 83 -0.13 2.21 24.59
CA ASP A 83 1.21 2.12 25.15
C ASP A 83 2.20 3.08 24.47
N ARG A 84 1.89 3.51 23.24
CA ARG A 84 2.71 4.47 22.48
C ARG A 84 1.99 5.80 22.31
N ALA A 85 2.69 6.89 22.60
CA ALA A 85 2.21 8.23 22.29
C ALA A 85 2.21 8.52 20.78
N GLU A 86 1.33 9.40 20.33
CA GLU A 86 1.41 10.00 18.99
C GLU A 86 2.61 10.94 18.91
N ILE A 87 3.35 10.87 17.79
CA ILE A 87 4.70 11.40 17.65
C ILE A 87 4.71 12.70 16.83
N PHE A 88 3.75 12.88 15.92
CA PHE A 88 3.77 13.97 14.94
C PHE A 88 2.66 15.02 15.14
N SER A 89 1.85 14.88 16.19
CA SER A 89 0.86 15.89 16.56
C SER A 89 0.89 16.21 18.06
N ASN A 90 0.17 15.45 18.87
CA ASN A 90 0.07 15.69 20.30
C ASN A 90 0.55 14.46 21.09
N GLU A 91 1.66 14.60 21.80
CA GLU A 91 2.27 13.52 22.60
C GLU A 91 1.39 13.06 23.78
N THR A 92 0.29 13.77 24.10
CA THR A 92 -0.69 13.30 25.09
C THR A 92 -1.73 12.35 24.49
N GLU A 93 -1.85 12.28 23.16
CA GLU A 93 -2.70 11.31 22.48
C GLU A 93 -1.94 10.00 22.32
N HIS A 94 -2.66 8.88 22.35
CA HIS A 94 -2.11 7.58 22.03
C HIS A 94 -2.05 7.38 20.51
N ARG A 95 -1.17 6.49 20.05
CA ARG A 95 -0.99 6.17 18.64
C ARG A 95 -2.22 5.41 18.14
N ARG A 96 -2.79 5.87 17.03
CA ARG A 96 -3.98 5.26 16.41
C ARG A 96 -3.64 4.77 15.01
N LEU A 97 -4.06 3.58 14.61
CA LEU A 97 -3.81 3.06 13.27
C LEU A 97 -5.13 2.73 12.59
N MET A 98 -5.22 3.02 11.30
CA MET A 98 -6.34 2.56 10.47
C MET A 98 -5.86 1.44 9.57
N ILE A 99 -6.57 0.31 9.59
CA ILE A 99 -6.25 -0.84 8.76
C ILE A 99 -7.39 -1.19 7.80
N SER A 100 -7.05 -1.81 6.68
CA SER A 100 -7.99 -2.52 5.83
C SER A 100 -7.61 -3.99 5.76
N VAL A 101 -8.57 -4.87 5.98
CA VAL A 101 -8.40 -6.33 5.98
C VAL A 101 -9.11 -6.87 4.75
N PHE A 102 -8.37 -7.57 3.91
CA PHE A 102 -8.88 -8.29 2.75
C PHE A 102 -8.77 -9.78 3.01
N SER A 103 -9.89 -10.49 2.92
CA SER A 103 -9.94 -11.92 3.21
C SER A 103 -10.70 -12.68 2.12
N PRO A 104 -10.31 -13.92 1.81
CA PRO A 104 -11.09 -14.80 0.95
C PRO A 104 -12.51 -14.94 1.47
N LEU A 105 -13.49 -14.85 0.56
CA LEU A 105 -14.87 -15.21 0.86
C LEU A 105 -14.99 -16.74 0.72
N VAL A 106 -15.19 -17.41 1.85
CA VAL A 106 -15.49 -18.85 1.91
C VAL A 106 -17.01 -18.98 1.98
N ASP A 107 -17.62 -19.53 0.94
CA ASP A 107 -19.07 -19.71 0.90
C ASP A 107 -19.50 -20.76 1.94
N ASP A 108 -20.59 -20.50 2.67
CA ASP A 108 -21.38 -21.60 3.22
C ASP A 108 -21.94 -22.36 2.02
N GLU A 109 -21.85 -23.71 2.00
CA GLU A 109 -22.27 -24.59 0.89
C GLU A 109 -23.74 -24.46 0.43
N HIS A 110 -24.48 -23.43 0.84
CA HIS A 110 -25.92 -23.26 0.68
C HIS A 110 -26.37 -21.99 -0.07
N GLU A 111 -25.48 -21.10 -0.52
CA GLU A 111 -25.87 -19.97 -1.39
C GLU A 111 -25.12 -20.02 -2.73
N PRO A 112 -25.84 -20.04 -3.87
CA PRO A 112 -25.20 -20.14 -5.17
C PRO A 112 -24.34 -18.89 -5.47
N VAL A 113 -23.22 -19.15 -6.17
CA VAL A 113 -22.29 -18.21 -6.82
C VAL A 113 -22.97 -17.30 -7.89
N SER A 114 -24.30 -17.14 -7.84
CA SER A 114 -25.14 -16.41 -8.79
C SER A 114 -25.56 -15.01 -8.34
N SER A 115 -25.16 -14.57 -7.14
CA SER A 115 -25.32 -13.17 -6.72
C SER A 115 -24.36 -12.27 -7.51
N PRO A 116 -24.79 -11.11 -8.04
CA PRO A 116 -23.86 -10.17 -8.66
C PRO A 116 -22.74 -9.85 -7.67
N PRO A 117 -21.48 -9.71 -8.14
CA PRO A 117 -20.36 -9.59 -7.23
C PRO A 117 -20.57 -8.37 -6.34
N CYS A 118 -20.47 -8.55 -5.01
CA CYS A 118 -20.63 -7.46 -4.06
C CYS A 118 -19.75 -6.28 -4.47
N ARG A 119 -20.26 -5.07 -4.22
CA ARG A 119 -19.53 -3.83 -4.50
C ARG A 119 -19.48 -2.97 -3.26
N SER A 120 -18.29 -2.50 -2.95
CA SER A 120 -18.04 -1.56 -1.86
C SER A 120 -17.50 -0.26 -2.44
N PRO A 121 -17.77 0.91 -1.84
CA PRO A 121 -17.05 2.13 -2.19
C PRO A 121 -15.54 1.86 -2.15
N TYR A 122 -14.80 2.38 -3.11
CA TYR A 122 -13.35 2.15 -3.20
C TYR A 122 -12.60 2.66 -1.96
N MET A 123 -13.12 3.71 -1.31
CA MET A 123 -12.63 4.26 -0.04
C MET A 123 -13.74 5.08 0.63
N PRO A 124 -13.60 5.44 1.93
CA PRO A 124 -14.51 6.35 2.62
C PRO A 124 -14.69 7.67 1.86
N ARG A 125 -15.90 8.21 1.86
CA ARG A 125 -16.28 9.36 1.01
C ARG A 125 -15.44 10.58 1.31
N GLU A 126 -15.20 10.88 2.57
CA GLU A 126 -14.47 12.07 3.00
C GLU A 126 -12.99 11.97 2.60
N VAL A 127 -12.40 10.79 2.75
CA VAL A 127 -11.04 10.50 2.24
C VAL A 127 -10.99 10.60 0.72
N ALA A 128 -12.01 10.11 0.02
CA ALA A 128 -12.11 10.22 -1.44
C ALA A 128 -12.06 11.68 -1.90
N VAL A 129 -12.82 12.57 -1.25
CA VAL A 129 -12.82 14.01 -1.55
C VAL A 129 -11.46 14.64 -1.26
N ALA A 130 -10.84 14.29 -0.12
CA ALA A 130 -9.52 14.79 0.24
C ALA A 130 -8.45 14.37 -0.78
N LEU A 131 -8.38 13.09 -1.14
CA LEU A 131 -7.41 12.57 -2.10
C LEU A 131 -7.64 13.11 -3.52
N THR A 132 -8.89 13.20 -4.00
CA THR A 132 -9.19 13.85 -5.29
C THR A 132 -8.60 15.26 -5.33
N THR A 133 -8.76 16.02 -4.25
CA THR A 133 -8.25 17.40 -4.14
C THR A 133 -6.73 17.44 -4.15
N LEU A 134 -6.06 16.58 -3.35
CA LEU A 134 -4.60 16.53 -3.25
C LEU A 134 -3.94 16.15 -4.58
N TYR A 135 -4.43 15.12 -5.26
CA TYR A 135 -3.86 14.69 -6.54
C TYR A 135 -4.10 15.70 -7.66
N SER A 136 -5.26 16.35 -7.68
CA SER A 136 -5.57 17.40 -8.66
C SER A 136 -4.73 18.67 -8.46
N ALA A 137 -4.29 18.94 -7.22
CA ALA A 137 -3.47 20.10 -6.87
C ALA A 137 -1.96 19.89 -7.07
N SER A 138 -1.52 18.66 -7.38
CA SER A 138 -0.12 18.38 -7.66
C SER A 138 0.36 19.12 -8.92
N PRO A 139 1.66 19.43 -9.08
CA PRO A 139 2.19 20.10 -10.25
C PRO A 139 2.36 19.11 -11.42
N PRO A 140 2.24 19.55 -12.68
CA PRO A 140 2.59 18.72 -13.83
C PRO A 140 4.05 18.22 -13.75
N PRO A 141 4.35 17.02 -14.28
CA PRO A 141 3.43 16.06 -14.91
C PRO A 141 2.71 15.15 -13.89
N SER A 142 2.85 15.44 -12.60
CA SER A 142 2.31 14.62 -11.49
C SER A 142 0.84 14.85 -11.23
N ASN A 143 0.24 15.87 -11.87
CA ASN A 143 -1.16 16.18 -11.72
C ASN A 143 -1.98 15.24 -12.59
N PHE A 144 -2.95 14.58 -11.97
CA PHE A 144 -3.92 13.77 -12.67
C PHE A 144 -5.21 13.82 -11.85
N THR A 145 -6.35 13.66 -12.52
CA THR A 145 -7.66 13.76 -11.86
C THR A 145 -8.29 12.39 -11.81
N ILE A 146 -8.49 11.88 -10.60
CA ILE A 146 -9.31 10.70 -10.30
C ILE A 146 -10.41 11.16 -9.35
N GLU A 147 -11.66 10.95 -9.76
CA GLU A 147 -12.83 11.18 -8.90
C GLU A 147 -13.09 9.96 -8.03
N PHE A 148 -12.31 9.80 -6.95
CA PHE A 148 -12.35 8.59 -6.10
C PHE A 148 -13.74 8.29 -5.53
N SER A 149 -14.56 9.32 -5.29
CA SER A 149 -15.92 9.17 -4.74
C SER A 149 -16.89 8.39 -5.64
N ARG A 150 -16.51 8.14 -6.90
CA ARG A 150 -17.31 7.38 -7.87
C ARG A 150 -16.77 5.98 -8.14
N LEU A 151 -15.67 5.60 -7.50
CA LEU A 151 -15.04 4.31 -7.70
C LEU A 151 -15.61 3.28 -6.73
N PHE A 152 -15.72 2.04 -7.22
CA PHE A 152 -16.16 0.89 -6.44
C PHE A 152 -15.13 -0.22 -6.54
N LEU A 153 -14.90 -0.89 -5.42
CA LEU A 153 -14.12 -2.11 -5.33
C LEU A 153 -15.06 -3.32 -5.45
N GLN A 154 -14.65 -4.36 -6.18
CA GLN A 154 -15.39 -5.62 -6.24
C GLN A 154 -15.08 -6.48 -5.01
N ALA A 155 -15.44 -5.99 -3.83
CA ALA A 155 -15.32 -6.70 -2.57
C ALA A 155 -16.64 -6.60 -1.79
N CYS A 156 -16.96 -7.63 -1.02
CA CYS A 156 -18.08 -7.55 -0.07
C CYS A 156 -17.62 -6.79 1.18
N SER A 157 -18.18 -5.59 1.43
CA SER A 157 -17.99 -4.91 2.71
C SER A 157 -18.74 -5.69 3.77
N VAL A 158 -18.04 -6.07 4.83
CA VAL A 158 -18.67 -6.72 5.98
C VAL A 158 -18.81 -5.65 7.06
N ASP A 159 -19.95 -4.96 7.07
CA ASP A 159 -20.26 -4.02 8.16
C ASP A 159 -20.61 -4.82 9.43
N VAL A 160 -20.11 -4.33 10.57
CA VAL A 160 -20.35 -4.89 11.92
C VAL A 160 -21.84 -4.91 12.31
N THR A 161 -22.70 -4.25 11.53
CA THR A 161 -24.14 -4.13 11.77
C THR A 161 -24.94 -5.39 11.51
N TYR A 162 -24.37 -6.40 10.84
CA TYR A 162 -24.85 -7.77 11.04
C TYR A 162 -24.12 -8.36 12.24
N GLY A 163 -24.66 -8.03 13.42
CA GLY A 163 -24.56 -8.86 14.61
C GLY A 163 -24.93 -10.28 14.21
N SER A 164 -23.91 -11.02 13.83
CA SER A 164 -24.01 -12.45 13.72
C SER A 164 -24.25 -12.95 15.13
N PRO A 165 -25.22 -13.84 15.35
CA PRO A 165 -25.32 -14.51 16.63
C PRO A 165 -23.94 -15.06 16.99
N PRO A 166 -23.52 -15.02 18.27
CA PRO A 166 -22.35 -15.78 18.71
C PRO A 166 -22.46 -17.23 18.19
N ASP A 167 -21.34 -17.91 17.95
CA ASP A 167 -21.34 -19.32 17.49
C ASP A 167 -22.13 -20.27 18.43
N ASP A 168 -22.45 -19.80 19.64
CA ASP A 168 -23.26 -20.44 20.66
C ASP A 168 -24.78 -20.40 20.38
N GLU A 169 -25.25 -19.54 19.48
CA GLU A 169 -26.68 -19.42 19.08
C GLU A 169 -26.99 -20.09 17.73
N LEU A 170 -26.01 -20.75 17.09
CA LEU A 170 -26.16 -21.42 15.80
C LEU A 170 -26.51 -22.91 15.95
N SER A 171 -27.36 -23.44 15.06
CA SER A 171 -27.72 -24.85 15.04
C SER A 171 -26.52 -25.74 14.65
N GLU A 172 -26.53 -27.01 15.06
CA GLU A 172 -25.46 -27.98 14.79
C GLU A 172 -25.19 -28.17 13.27
N SER A 173 -26.20 -27.92 12.43
CA SER A 173 -26.10 -27.89 10.96
C SER A 173 -25.40 -26.65 10.39
N GLN A 174 -25.31 -25.55 11.14
CA GLN A 174 -24.62 -24.31 10.77
C GLN A 174 -23.16 -24.28 11.25
N ARG A 175 -22.76 -25.21 12.13
CA ARG A 175 -21.36 -25.39 12.60
C ARG A 175 -20.49 -26.20 11.63
N SER A 176 -21.04 -26.63 10.49
CA SER A 176 -20.46 -27.69 9.65
C SER A 176 -19.58 -27.23 8.48
N THR A 177 -19.29 -25.95 8.28
CA THR A 177 -18.23 -25.55 7.35
C THR A 177 -16.89 -25.61 8.07
N ALA A 178 -16.00 -26.50 7.64
CA ALA A 178 -14.66 -26.61 8.20
C ALA A 178 -13.91 -25.30 7.92
N ALA A 179 -13.91 -24.39 8.89
CA ALA A 179 -13.34 -23.06 8.69
C ALA A 179 -11.87 -23.15 8.22
N GLU A 180 -11.57 -22.49 7.10
CA GLU A 180 -10.28 -22.51 6.43
C GLU A 180 -9.30 -21.55 7.13
N GLU A 181 -8.02 -21.95 7.18
CA GLU A 181 -6.93 -21.10 7.65
C GLU A 181 -6.16 -20.58 6.43
N PHE A 182 -5.97 -19.26 6.37
CA PHE A 182 -5.24 -18.61 5.28
C PHE A 182 -3.99 -17.92 5.83
N PRO A 183 -2.86 -17.92 5.10
CA PRO A 183 -1.66 -17.19 5.48
C PRO A 183 -1.92 -15.67 5.59
N LEU A 184 -1.37 -15.06 6.65
CA LEU A 184 -1.45 -13.62 6.91
C LEU A 184 -0.27 -12.87 6.32
N VAL A 185 -0.55 -11.77 5.64
CA VAL A 185 0.46 -10.84 5.13
C VAL A 185 0.10 -9.39 5.44
N ILE A 186 1.08 -8.61 5.92
CA ILE A 186 0.91 -7.18 6.19
C ILE A 186 1.43 -6.37 5.01
N PHE A 187 0.65 -5.41 4.51
CA PHE A 187 1.04 -4.50 3.43
C PHE A 187 1.28 -3.07 3.94
N GLY A 188 2.45 -2.51 3.64
CA GLY A 188 2.81 -1.12 3.92
C GLY A 188 2.78 -0.21 2.68
N PRO A 189 2.07 0.93 2.70
CA PRO A 189 2.05 1.90 1.60
C PRO A 189 3.38 2.69 1.50
N GLY A 190 3.64 3.33 0.37
CA GLY A 190 4.72 4.30 0.24
C GLY A 190 4.54 5.54 1.12
N LEU A 191 5.61 6.27 1.40
CA LEU A 191 5.57 7.52 2.17
C LEU A 191 4.64 8.54 1.48
N GLY A 192 3.73 9.15 2.22
CA GLY A 192 2.75 10.08 1.67
C GLY A 192 1.62 9.43 0.88
N PHE A 193 1.57 8.11 0.75
CA PHE A 193 0.44 7.40 0.17
C PHE A 193 -0.44 6.82 1.29
N SER A 194 -1.75 6.75 1.05
CA SER A 194 -2.65 6.02 1.94
C SER A 194 -2.71 4.54 1.56
N ARG A 195 -2.95 3.66 2.53
CA ARG A 195 -3.29 2.24 2.31
C ARG A 195 -4.42 2.06 1.28
N LEU A 196 -5.32 3.04 1.17
CA LEU A 196 -6.47 3.04 0.28
C LEU A 196 -6.11 3.20 -1.21
N THR A 197 -4.88 3.60 -1.53
CA THR A 197 -4.38 3.61 -2.92
C THR A 197 -3.69 2.31 -3.33
N TYR A 198 -3.89 1.23 -2.55
CA TYR A 198 -3.39 -0.14 -2.79
C TYR A 198 -4.46 -1.22 -2.57
N ASN A 199 -5.74 -0.83 -2.52
CA ASN A 199 -6.87 -1.74 -2.28
C ASN A 199 -6.99 -2.82 -3.37
N LEU A 200 -6.74 -2.51 -4.66
CA LEU A 200 -6.77 -3.50 -5.75
C LEU A 200 -5.61 -4.47 -5.64
N LEU A 201 -4.40 -3.98 -5.36
CA LEU A 201 -3.24 -4.85 -5.15
C LEU A 201 -3.46 -5.82 -3.97
N CYS A 202 -3.96 -5.32 -2.84
CA CYS A 202 -4.27 -6.14 -1.67
C CYS A 202 -5.40 -7.12 -1.96
N GLN A 203 -6.45 -6.68 -2.66
CA GLN A 203 -7.54 -7.54 -3.11
C GLN A 203 -7.06 -8.66 -4.02
N PHE A 204 -6.17 -8.37 -4.98
CA PHE A 204 -5.65 -9.40 -5.89
C PHE A 204 -4.86 -10.48 -5.17
N LEU A 205 -4.09 -10.13 -4.14
CA LEU A 205 -3.41 -11.15 -3.34
C LEU A 205 -4.41 -11.92 -2.47
N ALA A 206 -5.38 -11.24 -1.85
CA ALA A 206 -6.39 -11.90 -1.03
C ALA A 206 -7.22 -12.91 -1.84
N SER A 207 -7.53 -12.60 -3.10
CA SER A 207 -8.29 -13.50 -3.97
C SER A 207 -7.54 -14.81 -4.30
N TYR A 208 -6.24 -14.89 -4.04
CA TYR A 208 -5.44 -16.11 -4.13
C TYR A 208 -5.38 -16.95 -2.83
N GLY A 209 -6.15 -16.58 -1.80
CA GLY A 209 -6.19 -17.34 -0.54
C GLY A 209 -5.24 -16.77 0.53
N PHE A 210 -5.13 -15.45 0.64
CA PHE A 210 -4.33 -14.78 1.67
C PHE A 210 -5.19 -13.82 2.47
N ILE A 211 -4.89 -13.66 3.75
CA ILE A 211 -5.42 -12.55 4.54
C ILE A 211 -4.42 -11.40 4.41
N VAL A 212 -4.85 -10.29 3.82
CA VAL A 212 -3.99 -9.13 3.57
C VAL A 212 -4.45 -7.98 4.45
N VAL A 213 -3.56 -7.47 5.29
CA VAL A 213 -3.84 -6.31 6.15
C VAL A 213 -2.99 -5.14 5.71
N SER A 214 -3.62 -4.11 5.12
CA SER A 214 -2.94 -2.86 4.77
C SER A 214 -3.07 -1.84 5.89
N VAL A 215 -2.01 -1.06 6.13
CA VAL A 215 -1.90 -0.16 7.29
C VAL A 215 -1.68 1.28 6.85
N ASP A 216 -2.48 2.20 7.38
CA ASP A 216 -2.19 3.64 7.33
C ASP A 216 -1.41 4.06 8.58
N HIS A 217 -0.32 4.80 8.35
CA HIS A 217 0.48 5.41 9.41
C HIS A 217 0.10 6.89 9.52
N PRO A 218 -0.53 7.35 10.63
CA PRO A 218 -0.92 8.75 10.80
C PRO A 218 0.25 9.71 10.65
N HIS A 219 -0.04 10.86 10.04
CA HIS A 219 0.92 11.93 9.69
C HIS A 219 2.01 11.56 8.69
N ASP A 220 2.09 10.28 8.30
CA ASP A 220 2.95 9.77 7.25
C ASP A 220 2.17 9.53 5.95
N ALA A 221 0.92 9.05 6.03
CA ALA A 221 0.03 8.94 4.87
C ALA A 221 -0.47 10.33 4.44
N ALA A 222 -0.89 10.48 3.18
CA ALA A 222 -1.48 11.72 2.67
C ALA A 222 -2.63 12.23 3.55
N VAL A 223 -3.51 11.31 3.94
CA VAL A 223 -4.64 11.55 4.81
C VAL A 223 -5.08 10.23 5.45
N VAL A 224 -5.37 10.28 6.75
CA VAL A 224 -6.00 9.19 7.51
C VAL A 224 -7.25 9.77 8.16
N GLN A 225 -8.39 9.10 8.02
CA GLN A 225 -9.62 9.41 8.73
C GLN A 225 -9.83 8.37 9.82
N PHE A 226 -9.95 8.82 11.06
CA PHE A 226 -10.22 7.98 12.23
C PHE A 226 -11.72 7.73 12.42
N SER A 227 -12.07 6.76 13.27
CA SER A 227 -13.46 6.37 13.54
C SER A 227 -14.30 7.47 14.19
N ASP A 228 -13.68 8.42 14.88
CA ASP A 228 -14.31 9.62 15.44
C ASP A 228 -14.57 10.73 14.40
N GLY A 229 -14.17 10.51 13.15
CA GLY A 229 -14.29 11.46 12.04
C GLY A 229 -13.17 12.50 11.98
N SER A 230 -12.21 12.47 12.91
CA SER A 230 -11.01 13.32 12.86
C SER A 230 -10.03 12.85 11.77
N PHE A 231 -9.18 13.77 11.33
CA PHE A 231 -8.21 13.53 10.27
C PHE A 231 -6.78 13.76 10.75
N ALA A 232 -5.88 12.84 10.40
CA ALA A 232 -4.45 13.07 10.41
C ALA A 232 -3.97 13.26 8.96
N PHE A 233 -3.46 14.46 8.65
CA PHE A 233 -2.83 14.76 7.36
C PHE A 233 -1.32 14.60 7.46
N PHE A 234 -0.68 14.38 6.31
CA PHE A 234 0.77 14.33 6.16
C PHE A 234 1.48 15.48 6.87
N SER A 235 2.50 15.15 7.67
CA SER A 235 3.43 16.11 8.27
C SER A 235 4.75 16.06 7.51
N SER A 236 5.33 17.22 7.17
CA SER A 236 6.65 17.25 6.54
C SER A 236 7.75 16.73 7.47
N GLU A 237 7.54 16.81 8.78
CA GLU A 237 8.48 16.42 9.82
C GLU A 237 9.00 14.99 9.64
N VAL A 238 8.15 14.08 9.14
CA VAL A 238 8.46 12.67 8.89
C VAL A 238 9.66 12.46 7.94
N GLN A 239 10.02 13.47 7.16
CA GLN A 239 11.08 13.40 6.15
C GLN A 239 11.95 14.67 6.06
N ASP A 240 11.94 15.51 7.09
CA ASP A 240 12.71 16.77 7.07
C ASP A 240 14.25 16.52 7.10
N SER A 241 14.68 15.34 7.55
CA SER A 241 16.08 14.89 7.54
C SER A 241 16.19 13.37 7.45
N ASP A 242 17.38 12.86 7.13
CA ASP A 242 17.66 11.41 7.14
C ASP A 242 17.37 10.78 8.52
N ALA A 243 17.69 11.49 9.61
CA ALA A 243 17.38 11.04 10.97
C ALA A 243 15.87 10.95 11.24
N HIS A 244 15.07 11.86 10.66
CA HIS A 244 13.61 11.79 10.76
C HIS A 244 13.03 10.66 9.93
N LEU A 245 13.57 10.40 8.72
CA LEU A 245 13.20 9.23 7.93
C LEU A 245 13.51 7.94 8.67
N GLU A 246 14.71 7.81 9.26
CA GLU A 246 15.05 6.62 10.06
C GLU A 246 14.12 6.48 11.28
N ARG A 247 13.82 7.57 11.98
CA ARG A 247 12.85 7.55 13.08
C ARG A 247 11.46 7.10 12.60
N ASN A 248 10.97 7.65 11.50
CA ASN A 248 9.69 7.29 10.91
C ASN A 248 9.66 5.81 10.47
N LEU A 249 10.75 5.29 9.92
CA LEU A 249 10.88 3.89 9.57
C LEU A 249 10.72 2.99 10.81
N LEU A 250 11.37 3.35 11.93
CA LEU A 250 11.23 2.59 13.17
C LEU A 250 9.82 2.67 13.76
N ILE A 251 9.15 3.82 13.62
CA ILE A 251 7.74 3.99 14.01
C ILE A 251 6.85 3.06 13.18
N ARG A 252 7.02 3.06 11.85
CA ARG A 252 6.27 2.16 10.96
C ARG A 252 6.54 0.69 11.27
N THR A 253 7.79 0.32 11.57
CA THR A 253 8.13 -1.05 11.98
C THR A 253 7.41 -1.43 13.29
N ALA A 254 7.37 -0.53 14.28
CA ALA A 254 6.62 -0.77 15.50
C ALA A 254 5.10 -0.85 15.24
N ASP A 255 4.57 -0.03 14.33
CA ASP A 255 3.15 -0.05 13.95
C ASP A 255 2.75 -1.41 13.34
N VAL A 256 3.54 -1.99 12.43
CA VAL A 256 3.21 -3.29 11.83
C VAL A 256 3.35 -4.45 12.82
N SER A 257 4.32 -4.39 13.74
CA SER A 257 4.42 -5.37 14.84
C SER A 257 3.23 -5.25 15.79
N PHE A 258 2.79 -4.03 16.14
CA PHE A 258 1.61 -3.80 16.95
C PHE A 258 0.34 -4.33 16.27
N VAL A 259 0.16 -4.09 14.96
CA VAL A 259 -0.95 -4.69 14.20
C VAL A 259 -0.93 -6.21 14.34
N LEU A 260 0.25 -6.84 14.21
CA LEU A 260 0.38 -8.28 14.37
C LEU A 260 0.05 -8.75 15.80
N ASP A 261 0.43 -7.99 16.84
CA ASP A 261 0.04 -8.25 18.23
C ASP A 261 -1.48 -8.25 18.39
N GLN A 262 -2.15 -7.22 17.84
CA GLN A 262 -3.60 -7.07 17.94
C GLN A 262 -4.34 -8.22 17.24
N LEU A 263 -3.83 -8.68 16.09
CA LEU A 263 -4.38 -9.81 15.35
C LEU A 263 -4.23 -11.15 16.07
N GLY A 264 -3.20 -11.28 16.93
CA GLY A 264 -2.95 -12.47 17.73
C GLY A 264 -3.82 -12.58 18.99
N THR A 265 -4.59 -11.55 19.33
CA THR A 265 -5.45 -11.55 20.53
C THR A 265 -6.78 -12.28 20.31
N ASN A 266 -7.18 -13.09 21.28
CA ASN A 266 -8.01 -14.26 21.03
C ASN A 266 -9.54 -14.10 21.18
N ASP A 267 -10.14 -12.89 21.19
CA ASP A 267 -11.62 -12.86 21.30
C ASP A 267 -12.37 -11.72 20.62
N THR A 268 -11.97 -10.45 20.76
CA THR A 268 -12.77 -9.36 20.18
C THR A 268 -12.20 -8.87 18.85
N LEU A 269 -10.90 -8.63 18.76
CA LEU A 269 -10.28 -8.10 17.53
C LEU A 269 -10.23 -9.12 16.40
N ALA A 270 -9.99 -10.39 16.69
CA ALA A 270 -10.08 -11.46 15.70
C ALA A 270 -11.48 -11.54 15.07
N ARG A 271 -12.56 -11.49 15.86
CA ARG A 271 -13.96 -11.40 15.36
C ARG A 271 -14.23 -10.07 14.64
N LEU A 272 -13.49 -9.03 14.99
CA LEU A 272 -13.52 -7.73 14.33
C LEU A 272 -12.65 -7.66 13.05
N VAL A 273 -11.99 -8.75 12.66
CA VAL A 273 -11.06 -8.77 11.52
C VAL A 273 -11.39 -9.89 10.54
N TYR A 274 -11.65 -11.10 11.03
CA TYR A 274 -11.92 -12.28 10.19
C TYR A 274 -13.42 -12.38 9.84
N PRO A 275 -13.77 -12.58 8.55
CA PRO A 275 -15.16 -12.85 8.16
C PRO A 275 -15.59 -14.25 8.65
N ARG A 276 -16.91 -14.52 8.60
CA ARG A 276 -17.44 -15.86 8.91
C ARG A 276 -16.75 -16.93 8.05
N GLY A 277 -16.53 -18.11 8.63
CA GLY A 277 -15.90 -19.24 7.93
C GLY A 277 -14.37 -19.17 7.83
N VAL A 278 -13.74 -18.08 8.26
CA VAL A 278 -12.28 -17.92 8.29
C VAL A 278 -11.78 -18.01 9.73
N LYS A 279 -10.85 -18.93 9.99
CA LYS A 279 -10.20 -19.01 11.30
C LYS A 279 -9.13 -17.92 11.45
N PRO A 280 -8.93 -17.39 12.67
CA PRO A 280 -7.72 -16.65 12.99
C PRO A 280 -6.50 -17.50 12.67
N CYS A 281 -5.64 -17.01 11.80
CA CYS A 281 -4.38 -17.64 11.45
C CYS A 281 -3.30 -17.37 12.51
N SER A 282 -2.31 -18.26 12.62
CA SER A 282 -1.16 -18.00 13.49
C SER A 282 -0.39 -16.74 13.09
N VAL A 283 -0.34 -15.75 14.00
CA VAL A 283 0.47 -14.55 13.82
C VAL A 283 1.98 -14.81 13.97
N GLU A 284 2.38 -16.00 14.42
CA GLU A 284 3.78 -16.40 14.60
C GLU A 284 4.50 -16.72 13.26
N SER A 285 3.75 -16.76 12.17
CA SER A 285 4.24 -17.02 10.82
C SER A 285 3.52 -16.14 9.80
N ALA A 286 3.85 -14.85 9.79
CA ALA A 286 3.30 -13.86 8.88
C ALA A 286 4.29 -13.49 7.76
N GLY A 287 3.77 -12.99 6.64
CA GLY A 287 4.55 -12.28 5.63
C GLY A 287 4.41 -10.77 5.77
N ILE A 288 5.36 -10.02 5.21
CA ILE A 288 5.27 -8.56 5.11
C ILE A 288 5.76 -8.08 3.75
N TRP A 289 5.09 -7.08 3.20
CA TRP A 289 5.48 -6.47 1.94
C TRP A 289 5.06 -5.01 1.90
N GLY A 290 5.65 -4.25 0.98
CA GLY A 290 5.24 -2.87 0.82
C GLY A 290 5.95 -2.16 -0.31
N HIS A 291 5.35 -1.05 -0.72
CA HIS A 291 5.87 -0.18 -1.75
C HIS A 291 6.71 0.95 -1.16
N SER A 292 7.84 1.27 -1.79
CA SER A 292 8.68 2.41 -1.45
C SER A 292 9.10 2.35 0.03
N PHE A 293 8.78 3.37 0.83
CA PHE A 293 9.02 3.37 2.28
C PHE A 293 8.34 2.21 3.04
N GLY A 294 7.22 1.69 2.54
CA GLY A 294 6.60 0.46 3.03
C GLY A 294 7.45 -0.78 2.74
N GLY A 295 8.20 -0.80 1.65
CA GLY A 295 9.18 -1.86 1.35
C GLY A 295 10.38 -1.81 2.29
N ALA A 296 10.89 -0.61 2.61
CA ALA A 296 11.90 -0.43 3.66
C ALA A 296 11.38 -0.91 5.04
N THR A 297 10.11 -0.63 5.33
CA THR A 297 9.42 -1.10 6.55
C THR A 297 9.38 -2.63 6.58
N ALA A 298 9.05 -3.28 5.46
CA ALA A 298 9.03 -4.74 5.34
C ALA A 298 10.40 -5.38 5.63
N VAL A 299 11.48 -4.83 5.06
CA VAL A 299 12.85 -5.30 5.33
C VAL A 299 13.22 -5.12 6.81
N THR A 300 12.89 -3.97 7.38
CA THR A 300 13.24 -3.65 8.77
C THR A 300 12.44 -4.47 9.79
N ALA A 301 11.17 -4.76 9.49
CA ALA A 301 10.33 -5.64 10.28
C ALA A 301 10.85 -7.09 10.22
N LEU A 302 11.22 -7.58 9.03
CA LEU A 302 11.80 -8.91 8.86
C LEU A 302 13.11 -9.09 9.66
N LEU A 303 13.86 -8.01 9.86
CA LEU A 303 15.06 -8.01 10.71
C LEU A 303 14.73 -8.03 12.21
N ARG A 304 13.63 -7.38 12.64
CA ARG A 304 13.39 -7.04 14.05
C ARG A 304 12.31 -7.88 14.74
N ASP A 305 11.41 -8.46 13.98
CA ASP A 305 10.28 -9.23 14.50
C ASP A 305 10.26 -10.61 13.86
N ALA A 306 10.66 -11.60 14.67
CA ALA A 306 10.87 -12.98 14.21
C ALA A 306 9.59 -13.68 13.73
N ARG A 307 8.42 -13.09 13.95
CA ARG A 307 7.13 -13.60 13.45
C ARG A 307 6.99 -13.41 11.95
N PHE A 308 7.67 -12.42 11.36
CA PHE A 308 7.74 -12.28 9.91
C PHE A 308 8.74 -13.28 9.33
N LYS A 309 8.27 -14.17 8.44
CA LYS A 309 9.11 -15.22 7.81
C LYS A 309 9.60 -14.83 6.41
N GLY A 310 8.87 -13.94 5.74
CA GLY A 310 9.17 -13.47 4.39
C GLY A 310 8.85 -12.00 4.21
N GLY A 311 9.73 -11.29 3.51
CA GLY A 311 9.60 -9.89 3.15
C GLY A 311 9.55 -9.68 1.64
N MET A 312 8.76 -8.73 1.14
CA MET A 312 8.92 -8.23 -0.23
C MET A 312 9.03 -6.70 -0.26
N ASN A 313 10.15 -6.21 -0.78
CA ASN A 313 10.40 -4.78 -0.94
C ASN A 313 10.14 -4.35 -2.38
N ILE A 314 9.09 -3.57 -2.58
CA ILE A 314 8.65 -3.10 -3.91
C ILE A 314 9.20 -1.70 -4.13
N ASP A 315 10.32 -1.61 -4.85
CA ASP A 315 10.98 -0.39 -5.33
C ASP A 315 11.32 0.62 -4.20
N GLY A 316 11.60 0.11 -2.99
CA GLY A 316 11.91 0.91 -1.81
C GLY A 316 13.39 0.92 -1.45
N THR A 317 14.01 2.09 -1.44
CA THR A 317 15.32 2.31 -0.81
C THR A 317 15.27 1.86 0.66
N VAL A 318 16.33 1.22 1.14
CA VAL A 318 16.38 0.68 2.51
C VAL A 318 17.19 1.63 3.40
N PHE A 319 16.69 1.93 4.60
CA PHE A 319 17.29 2.87 5.54
C PHE A 319 17.64 2.22 6.88
N GLY A 320 18.36 2.97 7.73
CA GLY A 320 18.59 2.59 9.12
C GLY A 320 19.40 1.30 9.27
N PRO A 321 19.06 0.40 10.20
CA PRO A 321 19.89 -0.77 10.53
C PRO A 321 19.80 -1.90 9.48
N ALA A 322 18.76 -1.90 8.65
CA ALA A 322 18.45 -2.99 7.75
C ALA A 322 19.56 -3.37 6.74
N PRO A 323 20.26 -2.42 6.08
CA PRO A 323 21.31 -2.75 5.09
C PRO A 323 22.46 -3.60 5.64
N ARG A 324 22.67 -3.61 6.97
CA ARG A 324 23.74 -4.37 7.64
C ARG A 324 23.24 -5.40 8.64
N GLY A 325 21.92 -5.56 8.76
CA GLY A 325 21.29 -6.28 9.87
C GLY A 325 21.48 -7.80 9.85
N GLY A 326 21.87 -8.38 8.72
CA GLY A 326 21.99 -9.83 8.60
C GLY A 326 20.63 -10.51 8.69
N ILE A 327 19.92 -10.61 7.57
CA ILE A 327 18.52 -11.08 7.55
C ILE A 327 18.48 -12.58 7.18
N ASP A 328 17.90 -13.38 8.07
CA ASP A 328 17.69 -14.82 7.87
C ASP A 328 16.38 -15.15 7.15
N GLY A 329 15.38 -14.27 7.26
CA GLY A 329 14.09 -14.41 6.57
C GLY A 329 14.24 -14.34 5.04
N ALA A 330 13.28 -14.93 4.33
CA ALA A 330 13.26 -14.86 2.87
C ALA A 330 12.95 -13.44 2.40
N LEU A 331 13.59 -12.95 1.35
CA LEU A 331 13.39 -11.58 0.84
C LEU A 331 13.33 -11.53 -0.69
N VAL A 332 12.26 -10.93 -1.22
CA VAL A 332 12.18 -10.54 -2.64
C VAL A 332 12.37 -9.03 -2.75
N LEU A 333 13.29 -8.62 -3.62
CA LEU A 333 13.48 -7.24 -4.04
C LEU A 333 12.85 -7.06 -5.42
N TRP A 334 11.85 -6.20 -5.54
CA TRP A 334 11.11 -5.96 -6.77
C TRP A 334 11.35 -4.54 -7.27
N GLN A 335 12.04 -4.38 -8.39
CA GLN A 335 12.44 -3.09 -8.92
C GLN A 335 11.59 -2.66 -10.12
N SER A 336 11.37 -1.36 -10.29
CA SER A 336 10.93 -0.79 -11.55
C SER A 336 12.08 -0.64 -12.55
N GLU A 337 11.82 -0.83 -13.85
CA GLU A 337 12.81 -0.54 -14.90
C GLU A 337 13.08 0.96 -15.05
N LEU A 338 12.04 1.80 -14.99
CA LEU A 338 12.15 3.23 -15.31
C LEU A 338 12.41 4.06 -14.05
N ALA A 339 13.33 5.02 -14.17
CA ALA A 339 13.57 6.10 -13.21
C ALA A 339 12.48 7.17 -13.28
N ASP A 340 12.49 8.15 -12.37
CA ASP A 340 11.45 9.20 -12.29
C ASP A 340 11.34 10.07 -13.56
N ASP A 341 12.44 10.22 -14.31
CA ASP A 341 12.46 10.95 -15.58
C ASP A 341 12.01 10.09 -16.79
N GLY A 342 11.64 8.84 -16.55
CA GLY A 342 11.16 7.89 -17.57
C GLY A 342 12.28 7.19 -18.33
N THR A 343 13.55 7.40 -17.98
CA THR A 343 14.68 6.68 -18.57
C THR A 343 14.90 5.33 -17.87
N PRO A 344 15.46 4.31 -18.55
CA PRO A 344 15.83 3.06 -17.91
C PRO A 344 16.86 3.29 -16.80
N ARG A 345 16.65 2.65 -15.64
CA ARG A 345 17.64 2.64 -14.55
C ARG A 345 18.90 1.91 -15.01
N THR A 346 20.04 2.59 -14.89
CA THR A 346 21.34 2.03 -15.26
C THR A 346 22.12 1.46 -14.08
N GLU A 347 21.68 1.73 -12.84
CA GLU A 347 22.35 1.35 -11.61
C GLU A 347 21.35 0.75 -10.62
N PHE A 348 21.83 -0.18 -9.79
CA PHE A 348 21.07 -0.67 -8.64
C PHE A 348 21.08 0.36 -7.51
N ASP A 349 20.03 0.35 -6.69
CA ASP A 349 20.02 1.11 -5.46
C ASP A 349 21.20 0.66 -4.58
N SER A 350 22.09 1.59 -4.22
CA SER A 350 23.28 1.28 -3.42
C SER A 350 22.95 0.64 -2.07
N THR A 351 21.78 0.94 -1.49
CA THR A 351 21.31 0.33 -0.24
C THR A 351 20.92 -1.13 -0.45
N TRP A 352 20.43 -1.50 -1.64
CA TRP A 352 20.14 -2.89 -2.00
C TRP A 352 21.41 -3.68 -2.23
N VAL A 353 22.43 -3.07 -2.84
CA VAL A 353 23.75 -3.71 -3.01
C VAL A 353 24.36 -4.06 -1.65
N GLU A 354 24.33 -3.12 -0.70
CA GLU A 354 24.81 -3.36 0.66
C GLU A 354 23.98 -4.43 1.39
N LEU A 355 22.65 -4.30 1.34
CA LEU A 355 21.71 -5.26 1.93
C LEU A 355 21.95 -6.68 1.39
N TRP A 356 22.07 -6.84 0.07
CA TRP A 356 22.18 -8.13 -0.61
C TRP A 356 23.33 -8.98 -0.07
N SER A 357 24.46 -8.34 0.27
CA SER A 357 25.63 -9.01 0.86
C SER A 357 25.39 -9.54 2.27
N HIS A 358 24.40 -9.00 2.99
CA HIS A 358 24.03 -9.39 4.35
C HIS A 358 22.77 -10.29 4.40
N LEU A 359 22.11 -10.57 3.27
CA LEU A 359 20.99 -11.52 3.21
C LEU A 359 21.51 -12.96 3.26
N ARG A 360 21.09 -13.70 4.30
CA ARG A 360 21.44 -15.11 4.54
C ARG A 360 20.35 -16.09 4.12
N GLY A 361 19.09 -15.64 4.14
CA GLY A 361 17.92 -16.42 3.72
C GLY A 361 17.75 -16.52 2.20
N TYR A 362 16.64 -17.14 1.79
CA TYR A 362 16.22 -17.17 0.38
C TYR A 362 16.07 -15.74 -0.16
N LYS A 363 16.65 -15.44 -1.32
CA LYS A 363 16.61 -14.11 -1.90
C LYS A 363 16.45 -14.10 -3.41
N LYS A 364 15.71 -13.12 -3.92
CA LYS A 364 15.55 -12.84 -5.36
C LYS A 364 15.54 -11.35 -5.60
N HIS A 365 16.14 -10.92 -6.71
CA HIS A 365 16.03 -9.55 -7.22
C HIS A 365 15.38 -9.60 -8.60
N LEU A 366 14.17 -9.06 -8.68
CA LEU A 366 13.35 -9.02 -9.89
C LEU A 366 13.17 -7.58 -10.36
N GLN A 367 12.92 -7.41 -11.66
CA GLN A 367 12.59 -6.13 -12.26
C GLN A 367 11.35 -6.23 -13.15
N MET A 368 10.50 -5.20 -13.08
CA MET A 368 9.33 -5.04 -13.93
C MET A 368 9.63 -4.11 -15.12
N LYS A 369 9.61 -4.68 -16.33
CA LYS A 369 9.75 -3.92 -17.58
C LYS A 369 8.63 -2.90 -17.75
N GLY A 370 9.00 -1.69 -18.16
CA GLY A 370 8.09 -0.57 -18.32
C GLY A 370 7.46 -0.10 -17.00
N GLY A 371 7.82 -0.69 -15.86
CA GLY A 371 7.39 -0.26 -14.54
C GLY A 371 8.09 1.03 -14.14
N GLN A 372 7.44 1.82 -13.31
CA GLN A 372 7.99 3.06 -12.75
C GLN A 372 7.48 3.21 -11.32
N HIS A 373 8.28 3.82 -10.45
CA HIS A 373 8.03 3.90 -9.00
C HIS A 373 6.57 4.23 -8.64
N ARG A 374 6.03 5.33 -9.18
CA ARG A 374 4.65 5.77 -8.87
C ARG A 374 3.56 4.88 -9.47
N GLY A 375 3.91 4.07 -10.47
CA GLY A 375 3.03 3.12 -11.13
C GLY A 375 2.68 1.91 -10.26
N LEU A 376 3.46 1.63 -9.21
CA LEU A 376 3.30 0.50 -8.30
C LEU A 376 2.18 0.70 -7.25
N THR A 377 1.15 1.46 -7.65
CA THR A 377 -0.03 1.78 -6.85
C THR A 377 -1.27 1.55 -7.71
N ASP A 378 -2.45 1.53 -7.11
CA ASP A 378 -3.70 1.40 -7.86
C ASP A 378 -3.96 2.61 -8.77
N LEU A 379 -3.31 3.75 -8.51
CA LEU A 379 -3.50 5.01 -9.24
C LEU A 379 -3.25 4.85 -10.73
N LYS A 380 -2.28 4.01 -11.11
CA LYS A 380 -1.95 3.76 -12.52
C LYS A 380 -3.11 3.09 -13.24
N LEU A 381 -3.61 1.97 -12.71
CA LEU A 381 -4.74 1.26 -13.30
C LEU A 381 -5.99 2.16 -13.31
N LEU A 382 -6.25 2.89 -12.22
CA LEU A 382 -7.36 3.83 -12.18
C LEU A 382 -7.22 4.94 -13.23
N ALA A 383 -6.03 5.46 -13.45
CA ALA A 383 -5.76 6.46 -14.49
C ALA A 383 -5.87 5.88 -15.90
N ASP A 384 -5.47 4.62 -16.12
CA ASP A 384 -5.65 3.91 -17.40
C ASP A 384 -7.13 3.79 -17.75
N LEU A 385 -7.95 3.33 -16.78
CA LEU A 385 -9.40 3.16 -16.95
C LEU A 385 -10.13 4.47 -17.23
N LEU A 386 -9.59 5.59 -16.73
CA LEU A 386 -10.15 6.92 -16.92
C LEU A 386 -9.55 7.66 -18.13
N GLY A 387 -8.54 7.09 -18.79
CA GLY A 387 -7.82 7.76 -19.88
C GLY A 387 -7.04 9.00 -19.43
N THR A 388 -6.64 9.06 -18.16
CA THR A 388 -5.94 10.20 -17.54
C THR A 388 -4.49 9.87 -17.15
N ARG A 389 -3.92 8.80 -17.73
CA ARG A 389 -2.59 8.29 -17.39
C ARG A 389 -1.49 9.36 -17.55
N SER A 390 -0.76 9.61 -16.47
CA SER A 390 0.46 10.41 -16.49
C SER A 390 1.65 9.59 -17.03
N PRO A 391 2.58 10.19 -17.78
CA PRO A 391 3.84 9.53 -18.16
C PRO A 391 4.67 9.04 -16.97
N SER A 392 4.45 9.60 -15.77
CA SER A 392 5.17 9.23 -14.54
C SER A 392 4.71 7.89 -13.90
N PHE A 393 3.78 7.17 -14.55
CA PHE A 393 3.34 5.83 -14.15
C PHE A 393 3.98 4.70 -14.98
N GLY A 394 5.00 5.02 -15.77
CA GLY A 394 5.67 4.06 -16.65
C GLY A 394 4.85 3.72 -17.89
N THR A 395 5.27 2.68 -18.61
CA THR A 395 4.76 2.31 -19.94
C THR A 395 3.98 1.00 -19.95
N ILE A 396 4.20 0.08 -18.99
CA ILE A 396 3.46 -1.19 -18.90
C ILE A 396 1.98 -0.94 -18.54
N ASP A 397 1.04 -1.73 -19.06
CA ASP A 397 -0.37 -1.66 -18.67
C ASP A 397 -0.58 -1.80 -17.15
N GLY A 398 -1.46 -0.98 -16.56
CA GLY A 398 -1.69 -0.94 -15.12
C GLY A 398 -2.30 -2.22 -14.54
N LEU A 399 -3.20 -2.87 -15.28
CA LEU A 399 -3.80 -4.12 -14.81
C LEU A 399 -2.76 -5.24 -14.86
N LEU A 400 -2.00 -5.31 -15.95
CA LEU A 400 -0.92 -6.28 -16.11
C LEU A 400 0.14 -6.13 -15.01
N GLU A 401 0.56 -4.91 -14.68
CA GLU A 401 1.55 -4.67 -13.63
C GLU A 401 1.06 -5.15 -12.26
N LEU A 402 -0.14 -4.73 -11.84
CA LEU A 402 -0.70 -5.12 -10.55
C LEU A 402 -0.96 -6.63 -10.45
N GLN A 403 -1.49 -7.25 -11.50
CA GLN A 403 -1.71 -8.70 -11.52
C GLN A 403 -0.39 -9.47 -11.42
N THR A 404 0.65 -9.02 -12.13
CA THR A 404 1.95 -9.67 -12.10
C THR A 404 2.61 -9.54 -10.73
N LEU A 405 2.53 -8.36 -10.12
CA LEU A 405 3.02 -8.14 -8.77
C LEU A 405 2.28 -9.01 -7.75
N ALA A 406 0.95 -9.12 -7.86
CA ALA A 406 0.15 -10.00 -7.00
C ALA A 406 0.50 -11.49 -7.20
N ILE A 407 0.79 -11.93 -8.43
CA ILE A 407 1.24 -13.30 -8.73
C ILE A 407 2.62 -13.57 -8.12
N CYS A 408 3.55 -12.62 -8.22
CA CYS A 408 4.84 -12.72 -7.57
C CYS A 408 4.69 -12.81 -6.04
N ALA A 409 3.84 -11.97 -5.45
CA ALA A 409 3.56 -12.00 -4.02
C ALA A 409 2.92 -13.34 -3.60
N ARG A 410 1.94 -13.84 -4.36
CA ARG A 410 1.30 -15.15 -4.14
C ARG A 410 2.33 -16.27 -4.11
N ASP A 411 3.17 -16.35 -5.14
CA ASP A 411 4.15 -17.43 -5.26
C ASP A 411 5.22 -17.33 -4.17
N PHE A 412 5.63 -16.11 -3.82
CA PHE A 412 6.56 -15.86 -2.73
C PHE A 412 5.99 -16.29 -1.38
N PHE A 413 4.83 -15.76 -0.99
CA PHE A 413 4.25 -16.04 0.31
C PHE A 413 3.73 -17.46 0.42
N GLY A 414 3.24 -18.06 -0.67
CA GLY A 414 2.91 -19.48 -0.71
C GLY A 414 4.14 -20.37 -0.50
N PHE A 415 5.30 -20.01 -1.07
CA PHE A 415 6.56 -20.70 -0.81
C PHE A 415 7.00 -20.57 0.64
N VAL A 416 7.02 -19.35 1.18
CA VAL A 416 7.60 -19.07 2.51
C VAL A 416 6.69 -19.52 3.66
N LEU A 417 5.37 -19.32 3.54
CA LEU A 417 4.44 -19.54 4.65
C LEU A 417 3.75 -20.91 4.58
N GLU A 418 3.64 -21.49 3.38
CA GLU A 418 2.90 -22.75 3.17
C GLU A 418 3.77 -23.86 2.57
N GLY A 419 5.03 -23.59 2.22
CA GLY A 419 5.94 -24.57 1.62
C GLY A 419 5.55 -24.99 0.19
N LYS A 420 4.77 -24.17 -0.52
CA LYS A 420 4.40 -24.41 -1.93
C LYS A 420 5.61 -24.22 -2.86
N GLU A 421 5.49 -24.70 -4.09
CA GLU A 421 6.50 -24.43 -5.12
C GLU A 421 6.67 -22.92 -5.39
N PRO A 422 7.89 -22.44 -5.67
CA PRO A 422 8.19 -21.01 -5.80
C PRO A 422 7.60 -20.34 -7.06
N GLY A 423 6.92 -21.08 -7.93
CA GLY A 423 6.16 -20.54 -9.06
C GLY A 423 6.99 -19.59 -9.94
N LEU A 424 6.52 -18.35 -10.11
CA LEU A 424 7.19 -17.29 -10.86
C LEU A 424 8.63 -17.05 -10.39
N LEU A 425 8.95 -17.28 -9.11
CA LEU A 425 10.30 -17.09 -8.56
C LEU A 425 11.31 -18.16 -8.99
N SER A 426 10.85 -19.24 -9.63
CA SER A 426 11.72 -20.34 -10.11
C SER A 426 12.69 -19.89 -11.19
N GLY A 427 12.34 -18.86 -11.96
CA GLY A 427 13.16 -18.31 -13.04
C GLY A 427 12.33 -17.63 -14.12
N PRO A 428 12.98 -17.17 -15.21
CA PRO A 428 12.30 -16.49 -16.31
C PRO A 428 11.14 -17.32 -16.89
N SER A 429 9.98 -16.68 -17.09
CA SER A 429 8.77 -17.33 -17.60
C SER A 429 8.31 -16.71 -18.91
N LYS A 430 7.89 -17.56 -19.86
CA LYS A 430 7.29 -17.11 -21.13
C LYS A 430 5.90 -16.47 -20.93
N ASP A 431 5.22 -16.80 -19.83
CA ASP A 431 3.93 -16.22 -19.48
C ASP A 431 4.06 -14.83 -18.84
N TYR A 432 5.25 -14.51 -18.32
CA TYR A 432 5.57 -13.23 -17.70
C TYR A 432 6.87 -12.63 -18.28
N PRO A 433 6.94 -12.36 -19.60
CA PRO A 433 8.16 -11.90 -20.27
C PRO A 433 8.61 -10.49 -19.83
N HIS A 434 7.74 -9.76 -19.13
CA HIS A 434 7.98 -8.46 -18.53
C HIS A 434 8.62 -8.51 -17.13
N VAL A 435 8.80 -9.71 -16.56
CA VAL A 435 9.54 -9.91 -15.30
C VAL A 435 10.96 -10.38 -15.62
N GLU A 436 11.96 -9.58 -15.25
CA GLU A 436 13.36 -9.93 -15.38
C GLU A 436 13.99 -10.34 -14.06
N PHE A 437 14.90 -11.30 -14.12
CA PHE A 437 15.71 -11.73 -12.98
C PHE A 437 17.05 -11.03 -13.03
N LEU A 438 17.33 -10.20 -12.03
CA LEU A 438 18.59 -9.49 -11.90
C LEU A 438 19.59 -10.28 -11.05
N GLN A 439 19.13 -10.91 -9.96
CA GLN A 439 19.94 -11.75 -9.06
C GLN A 439 19.15 -12.89 -8.41
#